data_AF-A0A177EBF2-F1
#
_entry.id   AF-A0A177EBF2-F1
#
_cell.length_a   1.000
_cell.length_b   1.000
_cell.length_c   1.000
_cell.angle_alpha   90.00
_cell.angle_beta   90.00
_cell.angle_gamma   90.00
#
_symmetry.space_group_name_H-M   'P 1'
#
loop_
_entity.id
_entity.type
_entity.pdbx_description
1 polymer ?
#
loop_
_entity_poly.entity_id
_entity_poly.type
_entity_poly.pdbx_seq_one_letter_code
_entity_poly.pdbx_strand_id
1 'polypeptide(L)'
;MEYDELSCEKCSGNGVDNKMFKAFGVRLCSQCKGVLPLVTQTEGVKKYLLSTSDLSLLPHIKVPNPKGVLWQPMKLFRADQVQGLSREKYPDLAEEKQRRKELSTQRRVSKIQKKLKLLRKTVNINITQEIEHTHVFDSSGKCVCGMKVECEEF
;
A
#
# COMPACT_ATOMS: atom_id res chain seq x y z
N MET A 1 30.64 -33.31 -2.05
CA MET A 1 29.54 -32.35 -1.85
C MET A 1 28.28 -33.02 -2.35
N GLU A 2 27.34 -33.34 -1.46
CA GLU A 2 26.17 -34.21 -1.75
C GLU A 2 25.20 -33.64 -2.81
N TYR A 3 25.27 -32.33 -3.09
CA TYR A 3 24.34 -31.63 -3.99
C TYR A 3 24.83 -31.49 -5.43
N ASP A 4 26.08 -31.87 -5.71
CA ASP A 4 26.65 -31.81 -7.06
C ASP A 4 26.12 -32.94 -7.97
N GLU A 5 25.69 -34.05 -7.37
CA GLU A 5 25.08 -35.20 -8.07
C GLU A 5 23.58 -34.99 -8.37
N LEU A 6 22.94 -34.00 -7.75
CA LEU A 6 21.54 -33.69 -8.04
C LEU A 6 21.41 -32.98 -9.38
N SER A 7 20.45 -33.43 -10.19
CA SER A 7 20.09 -32.80 -11.44
C SER A 7 19.12 -31.63 -11.25
N CYS A 8 19.30 -30.58 -12.05
CA CYS A 8 18.41 -29.42 -12.10
C CYS A 8 17.06 -29.82 -12.71
N GLU A 9 15.95 -29.46 -12.06
CA GLU A 9 14.59 -29.75 -12.51
C GLU A 9 14.21 -29.07 -13.83
N LYS A 10 14.90 -27.99 -14.20
CA LYS A 10 14.56 -27.21 -15.39
C LYS A 10 15.38 -27.54 -16.63
N CYS A 11 16.69 -27.76 -16.48
CA CYS A 11 17.58 -28.02 -17.61
C CYS A 11 18.23 -29.42 -17.57
N SER A 12 17.94 -30.22 -16.54
CA SER A 12 18.54 -31.54 -16.31
C SER A 12 20.07 -31.56 -16.18
N GLY A 13 20.73 -30.39 -16.17
CA GLY A 13 22.15 -30.28 -15.92
C GLY A 13 22.53 -30.63 -14.48
N ASN A 14 23.80 -30.98 -14.28
CA ASN A 14 24.34 -31.31 -12.96
C ASN A 14 24.64 -30.04 -12.14
N GLY A 15 24.60 -30.18 -10.81
CA GLY A 15 24.97 -29.10 -9.89
C GLY A 15 23.79 -28.21 -9.50
N VAL A 16 23.14 -28.55 -8.39
CA VAL A 16 22.07 -27.74 -7.77
C VAL A 16 22.65 -26.65 -6.88
N ASP A 17 22.05 -25.45 -6.89
CA ASP A 17 22.40 -24.38 -5.96
C ASP A 17 22.00 -24.77 -4.54
N ASN A 18 23.00 -25.04 -3.70
CA ASN A 18 22.82 -25.47 -2.32
C ASN A 18 21.96 -24.48 -1.49
N LYS A 19 22.05 -23.17 -1.76
CA LYS A 19 21.25 -22.17 -1.02
C LYS A 19 19.77 -22.29 -1.38
N MET A 20 19.47 -22.50 -2.66
CA MET A 20 18.10 -22.71 -3.14
C MET A 20 17.52 -24.01 -2.58
N PHE A 21 18.29 -25.10 -2.63
CA PHE A 21 17.84 -26.39 -2.14
C PHE A 21 17.58 -26.37 -0.63
N LYS A 22 18.51 -25.86 0.18
CA LYS A 22 18.34 -25.81 1.63
C LYS A 22 17.22 -24.88 2.09
N ALA A 23 17.05 -23.73 1.42
CA ALA A 23 16.03 -22.77 1.84
C ALA A 23 14.63 -23.11 1.32
N PHE A 24 14.52 -23.63 0.10
CA PHE A 24 13.22 -23.78 -0.56
C PHE A 24 12.88 -25.20 -1.00
N GLY A 25 13.81 -26.15 -0.86
CA GLY A 25 13.65 -27.53 -1.32
C GLY A 25 13.67 -27.70 -2.84
N VAL A 26 14.09 -26.69 -3.60
CA VAL A 26 14.03 -26.70 -5.07
C VAL A 26 15.37 -27.09 -5.68
N ARG A 27 15.35 -27.92 -6.72
CA ARG A 27 16.55 -28.37 -7.43
C ARG A 27 16.81 -27.50 -8.65
N LEU A 28 17.35 -26.30 -8.43
CA LEU A 28 17.71 -25.37 -9.50
C LEU A 28 19.20 -25.10 -9.50
N CYS A 29 19.84 -25.18 -10.68
CA CYS A 29 21.22 -24.76 -10.85
C CYS A 29 21.35 -23.23 -10.81
N SER A 30 22.59 -22.73 -10.74
CA SER A 30 22.90 -21.30 -10.68
C SER A 30 22.37 -20.49 -11.87
N GLN A 31 22.24 -21.10 -13.04
CA GLN A 31 21.69 -20.48 -14.26
C GLN A 31 20.16 -20.47 -14.26
N CYS A 32 19.51 -21.51 -13.73
CA CYS A 32 18.05 -21.65 -13.74
C CYS A 32 17.37 -21.02 -12.53
N LYS A 33 18.09 -20.67 -11.45
CA LYS A 33 17.48 -20.08 -10.24
C LYS A 33 16.69 -18.79 -10.49
N GLY A 34 17.03 -18.04 -11.54
CA GLY A 34 16.31 -16.82 -11.92
C GLY A 34 14.87 -17.05 -12.38
N VAL A 35 14.51 -18.31 -12.65
CA VAL A 35 13.14 -18.71 -13.01
C VAL A 35 12.22 -18.73 -11.79
N LEU A 36 12.76 -18.99 -10.60
CA LEU A 36 11.97 -19.01 -9.38
C LEU A 36 11.65 -17.56 -8.98
N PRO A 37 10.36 -17.15 -8.98
CA PRO A 37 10.00 -15.79 -8.60
C PRO A 37 10.26 -15.58 -7.11
N LEU A 38 11.13 -14.64 -6.81
CA LEU A 38 11.46 -14.23 -5.44
C LEU A 38 10.94 -12.83 -5.15
N VAL A 39 10.56 -12.60 -3.90
CA VAL A 39 10.03 -11.34 -3.39
C VAL A 39 10.87 -10.89 -2.20
N THR A 40 11.23 -9.61 -2.16
CA THR A 40 11.96 -9.06 -1.00
C THR A 40 11.04 -8.91 0.20
N GLN A 41 11.59 -8.89 1.42
CA GLN A 41 10.78 -8.63 2.63
C GLN A 41 9.95 -7.34 2.52
N THR A 42 10.55 -6.27 1.96
CA THR A 42 9.86 -4.98 1.82
C THR A 42 8.72 -5.03 0.80
N GLU A 43 8.86 -5.82 -0.27
CA GLU A 43 7.78 -6.08 -1.20
C GLU A 43 6.69 -6.96 -0.61
N GLY A 44 7.04 -7.97 0.19
CA GLY A 44 6.09 -8.76 0.96
C GLY A 44 5.17 -7.86 1.80
N VAL A 45 5.77 -6.94 2.56
CA VAL A 45 5.03 -6.00 3.40
C VAL A 45 4.16 -5.04 2.58
N LYS A 46 4.69 -4.47 1.50
CA LYS A 46 3.98 -3.46 0.70
C LYS A 46 2.93 -4.04 -0.23
N LYS A 47 3.29 -5.07 -0.99
CA LYS A 47 2.44 -5.66 -2.04
C LYS A 47 1.42 -6.65 -1.48
N TYR A 48 1.77 -7.39 -0.44
CA TYR A 48 0.93 -8.44 0.14
C TYR A 48 0.37 -8.08 1.52
N LEU A 49 0.63 -6.86 2.00
CA LEU A 49 0.13 -6.34 3.29
C LEU A 49 0.50 -7.19 4.52
N LEU A 50 1.50 -8.05 4.38
CA LEU A 50 2.00 -8.92 5.46
C LEU A 50 2.88 -8.12 6.42
N SER A 51 2.93 -8.54 7.68
CA SER A 51 3.90 -8.01 8.64
C SER A 51 5.26 -8.69 8.47
N THR A 52 6.31 -8.08 9.03
CA THR A 52 7.64 -8.71 9.09
C THR A 52 7.64 -10.01 9.88
N SER A 53 6.74 -10.13 10.87
CA SER A 53 6.55 -11.34 11.68
C SER A 53 5.92 -12.46 10.87
N ASP A 54 4.88 -12.17 10.09
CA ASP A 54 4.25 -13.16 9.20
C ASP A 54 5.29 -13.73 8.23
N LEU A 55 6.09 -12.86 7.60
CA LEU A 55 7.12 -13.26 6.66
C LEU A 55 8.25 -14.06 7.33
N SER A 56 8.54 -13.84 8.61
CA SER A 56 9.62 -14.55 9.31
C SER A 56 9.36 -16.05 9.49
N LEU A 57 8.09 -16.46 9.40
CA LEU A 57 7.66 -17.86 9.44
C LEU A 57 7.95 -18.60 8.13
N LEU A 58 8.17 -17.86 7.03
CA LEU A 58 8.43 -18.45 5.73
C LEU A 58 9.93 -18.74 5.54
N PRO A 59 10.26 -19.81 4.80
CA PRO A 59 11.64 -20.07 4.40
C PRO A 59 12.19 -18.91 3.56
N HIS A 60 13.47 -18.58 3.76
CA HIS A 60 14.10 -17.44 3.09
C HIS A 60 15.59 -17.62 2.89
N ILE A 61 16.12 -16.87 1.92
CA ILE A 61 17.57 -16.71 1.74
C ILE A 61 17.99 -15.29 2.12
N LYS A 62 19.23 -15.15 2.62
CA LYS A 62 19.86 -13.85 2.87
C LYS A 62 20.87 -13.57 1.77
N VAL A 63 20.76 -12.39 1.16
CA VAL A 63 21.69 -11.89 0.15
C VAL A 63 22.29 -10.55 0.59
N PRO A 64 23.52 -10.21 0.15
CA PRO A 64 24.09 -8.90 0.41
C PRO A 64 23.13 -7.79 -0.03
N ASN A 65 23.07 -6.72 0.75
CA ASN A 65 22.18 -5.62 0.45
C ASN A 65 22.71 -4.83 -0.76
N PRO A 66 21.90 -4.57 -1.81
CA PRO A 66 22.33 -3.81 -2.99
C PRO A 66 22.80 -2.39 -2.68
N LYS A 67 22.35 -1.81 -1.56
CA LYS A 67 22.79 -0.48 -1.10
C LYS A 67 24.19 -0.47 -0.49
N GLY A 68 24.73 -1.64 -0.15
CA GLY A 68 26.07 -1.78 0.43
C GLY A 68 26.13 -2.88 1.48
N VAL A 69 27.31 -3.50 1.62
CA VAL A 69 27.54 -4.66 2.49
C VAL A 69 27.36 -4.34 3.98
N LEU A 70 27.55 -3.07 4.39
CA LEU A 70 27.34 -2.61 5.77
C LEU A 70 25.86 -2.59 6.19
N TRP A 71 24.94 -2.61 5.23
CA TRP A 71 23.51 -2.64 5.52
C TRP A 71 23.06 -4.06 5.87
N GLN A 72 21.99 -4.15 6.64
CA GLN A 72 21.38 -5.44 6.98
C GLN A 72 21.10 -6.26 5.71
N PRO A 73 21.49 -7.55 5.66
CA PRO A 73 21.28 -8.41 4.50
C PRO A 73 19.81 -8.46 4.09
N MET A 74 19.57 -8.45 2.78
CA MET A 74 18.23 -8.52 2.23
C MET A 74 17.72 -9.97 2.31
N LYS A 75 16.48 -10.13 2.78
CA LYS A 75 15.79 -11.43 2.80
C LYS A 75 14.92 -11.57 1.54
N LEU A 76 15.06 -12.70 0.85
CA LEU A 76 14.23 -13.08 -0.28
C LEU A 76 13.39 -14.31 0.07
N PHE A 77 12.13 -14.27 -0.33
CA PHE A 77 11.12 -15.29 -0.12
C PHE A 77 10.57 -15.75 -1.47
N ARG A 78 10.02 -16.97 -1.51
CA ARG A 78 9.29 -17.46 -2.68
C ARG A 78 7.95 -16.73 -2.86
N ALA A 79 7.70 -16.25 -4.08
CA ALA A 79 6.50 -15.45 -4.37
C ALA A 79 5.19 -16.21 -4.11
N ASP A 80 5.16 -17.50 -4.43
CA ASP A 80 4.00 -18.38 -4.26
C ASP A 80 3.67 -18.60 -2.78
N GLN A 81 4.68 -18.83 -1.93
CA GLN A 81 4.51 -18.98 -0.49
C GLN A 81 3.97 -17.68 0.15
N VAL A 82 4.54 -16.53 -0.24
CA VAL A 82 4.09 -15.21 0.22
C VAL A 82 2.65 -14.95 -0.22
N GLN A 83 2.30 -15.29 -1.47
CA GLN A 83 0.94 -15.14 -1.98
C GLN A 83 -0.06 -16.05 -1.24
N GLY A 84 0.32 -17.30 -0.96
CA GLY A 84 -0.50 -18.24 -0.18
C GLY A 84 -0.84 -17.68 1.20
N LEU A 85 0.19 -17.26 1.95
CA LEU A 85 0.03 -16.65 3.27
C LEU A 85 -0.81 -15.36 3.23
N SER A 86 -0.64 -14.55 2.18
CA SER A 86 -1.44 -13.35 1.97
C SER A 86 -2.91 -13.65 1.72
N ARG A 87 -3.23 -14.69 0.95
CA ARG A 87 -4.62 -15.08 0.66
C ARG A 87 -5.31 -15.67 1.88
N GLU A 88 -4.57 -16.41 2.70
CA GLU A 88 -5.07 -16.92 3.97
C GLU A 88 -5.42 -15.79 4.94
N LYS A 89 -4.57 -14.75 5.00
CA LYS A 89 -4.79 -13.59 5.87
C LYS A 89 -5.81 -12.60 5.34
N TYR A 90 -5.86 -12.42 4.02
CA TYR A 90 -6.71 -11.47 3.31
C TYR A 90 -7.44 -12.18 2.16
N PRO A 91 -8.71 -12.57 2.34
CA PRO A 91 -9.49 -13.25 1.29
C PRO A 91 -9.52 -12.45 -0.03
N ASP A 92 -9.72 -11.13 0.07
CA ASP A 92 -9.56 -10.19 -1.04
C ASP A 92 -8.52 -9.11 -0.70
N LEU A 93 -7.32 -9.27 -1.27
CA LEU A 93 -6.22 -8.33 -1.10
C LEU A 93 -6.48 -6.98 -1.78
N ALA A 94 -7.28 -6.94 -2.86
CA ALA A 94 -7.59 -5.70 -3.57
C ALA A 94 -8.54 -4.82 -2.76
N GLU A 95 -9.57 -5.43 -2.18
CA GLU A 95 -10.52 -4.75 -1.28
C GLU A 95 -9.79 -4.16 -0.06
N GLU A 96 -8.93 -4.95 0.61
CA GLU A 96 -8.19 -4.48 1.78
C GLU A 96 -7.22 -3.32 1.43
N LYS A 97 -6.60 -3.34 0.24
CA LYS A 97 -5.79 -2.22 -0.24
C LYS A 97 -6.61 -0.96 -0.44
N GLN A 98 -7.79 -1.08 -1.04
CA GLN A 98 -8.69 0.03 -1.27
C GLN A 98 -9.16 0.64 0.06
N ARG A 99 -9.60 -0.21 1.00
CA ARG A 99 -9.99 0.21 2.36
C ARG A 99 -8.87 0.99 3.07
N ARG A 100 -7.62 0.50 3.01
CA ARG A 100 -6.46 1.22 3.60
C ARG A 100 -6.20 2.56 2.92
N LYS A 101 -6.37 2.66 1.60
CA LYS A 101 -6.19 3.89 0.83
C LYS A 101 -7.22 4.96 1.22
N GLU A 102 -8.48 4.56 1.38
CA GLU A 102 -9.57 5.43 1.82
C GLU A 102 -9.32 5.94 3.25
N LEU A 103 -8.99 5.06 4.19
CA LEU A 103 -8.66 5.44 5.55
C LEU A 103 -7.46 6.41 5.63
N SER A 104 -6.43 6.17 4.83
CA SER A 104 -5.28 7.08 4.73
C SER A 104 -5.69 8.46 4.21
N THR A 105 -6.57 8.49 3.20
CA THR A 105 -7.10 9.73 2.62
C THR A 105 -7.94 10.50 3.65
N GLN A 106 -8.84 9.82 4.34
CA GLN A 106 -9.65 10.42 5.42
C GLN A 106 -8.76 10.99 6.53
N ARG A 107 -7.74 10.24 6.98
CA ARG A 107 -6.78 10.73 7.99
C ARG A 107 -6.04 11.98 7.52
N ARG A 108 -5.65 12.05 6.24
CA ARG A 108 -5.00 13.23 5.65
C ARG A 108 -5.94 14.44 5.64
N VAL A 109 -7.19 14.25 5.19
CA VAL A 109 -8.22 15.31 5.19
C VAL A 109 -8.46 15.83 6.60
N SER A 110 -8.70 14.94 7.57
CA SER A 110 -8.93 15.32 8.97
C SER A 110 -7.73 16.05 9.57
N LYS A 111 -6.49 15.68 9.21
CA LYS A 111 -5.28 16.38 9.67
C LYS A 111 -5.19 17.80 9.10
N ILE A 112 -5.59 17.99 7.84
CA ILE A 112 -5.63 19.32 7.20
C ILE A 112 -6.74 20.18 7.85
N GLN A 113 -7.94 19.64 8.03
CA GLN A 113 -9.04 20.34 8.68
C GLN A 113 -8.70 20.79 10.11
N LYS A 114 -8.04 19.94 10.90
CA LYS A 114 -7.56 20.30 12.24
C LYS A 114 -6.55 21.45 12.20
N LYS A 115 -5.62 21.43 11.24
CA LYS A 115 -4.65 22.53 11.05
C LYS A 115 -5.35 23.83 10.63
N LEU A 116 -6.32 23.77 9.73
CA LEU A 116 -7.11 24.94 9.31
C LEU A 116 -7.90 25.54 10.48
N LYS A 117 -8.55 24.69 11.29
CA LYS A 117 -9.28 25.14 12.49
C LYS A 117 -8.35 25.82 13.50
N LEU A 118 -7.17 25.25 13.74
CA LEU A 118 -6.17 25.85 14.62
C LEU A 118 -5.69 27.19 14.07
N LEU A 119 -5.34 27.24 12.78
CA LEU A 119 -4.89 28.47 12.13
C LEU A 119 -5.92 29.59 12.29
N ARG A 120 -7.19 29.34 11.92
CA ARG A 120 -8.29 30.32 12.07
C ARG A 120 -8.39 30.88 13.50
N LYS A 121 -8.23 30.02 14.51
CA LYS A 121 -8.23 30.44 15.92
C LYS A 121 -7.03 31.33 16.26
N THR A 122 -5.84 31.01 15.75
CA THR A 122 -4.61 31.77 16.02
C THR A 122 -4.60 33.15 15.37
N VAL A 123 -5.05 33.25 14.11
CA VAL A 123 -5.04 34.52 13.38
C VAL A 123 -6.24 35.42 13.71
N ASN A 124 -7.19 34.93 14.52
CA ASN A 124 -8.45 35.61 14.87
C ASN A 124 -9.21 36.17 13.64
N ILE A 125 -9.06 35.51 12.48
CA ILE A 125 -9.74 35.91 11.26
C ILE A 125 -11.09 35.19 11.24
N ASN A 126 -12.15 35.94 11.54
CA ASN A 126 -13.51 35.54 11.23
C ASN A 126 -13.72 35.80 9.73
N ILE A 127 -13.31 34.86 8.88
CA ILE A 127 -13.72 34.88 7.47
C ILE A 127 -15.19 34.45 7.45
N THR A 128 -16.09 35.43 7.55
CA THR A 128 -17.48 35.23 7.16
C THR A 128 -17.45 34.95 5.67
N GLN A 129 -17.84 33.74 5.26
CA GLN A 129 -18.06 33.50 3.84
C GLN A 129 -19.29 34.32 3.47
N GLU A 130 -19.08 35.45 2.80
CA GLU A 130 -20.17 36.16 2.13
C GLU A 130 -20.72 35.19 1.10
N ILE A 131 -21.92 34.64 1.39
CA ILE A 131 -22.61 33.76 0.47
C ILE A 131 -23.12 34.65 -0.66
N GLU A 132 -22.31 34.83 -1.69
CA GLU A 132 -22.75 35.37 -2.97
C GLU A 132 -23.84 34.43 -3.50
N HIS A 133 -25.09 34.89 -3.45
CA HIS A 133 -26.22 34.21 -4.05
C HIS A 133 -27.04 35.23 -4.83
N THR A 134 -27.58 34.81 -5.96
CA THR A 134 -28.47 35.66 -6.75
C THR A 134 -29.83 35.72 -6.07
N HIS A 135 -30.35 36.93 -5.86
CA HIS A 135 -31.69 37.10 -5.31
C HIS A 135 -32.74 36.65 -6.33
N VAL A 136 -33.36 35.49 -6.06
CA VAL A 136 -34.57 35.05 -6.72
C VAL A 136 -35.74 35.35 -5.79
N PHE A 137 -36.66 36.19 -6.23
CA PHE A 137 -37.85 36.58 -5.48
C PHE A 137 -39.03 35.70 -5.91
N ASP A 138 -39.80 35.21 -4.94
CA ASP A 138 -41.05 34.50 -5.21
C ASP A 138 -42.19 35.48 -5.55
N SER A 139 -43.37 34.95 -5.89
CA SER A 139 -44.58 35.73 -6.17
C SER A 139 -45.09 36.58 -5.00
N SER A 140 -44.47 36.47 -3.82
CA SER A 140 -44.75 37.29 -2.64
C SER A 140 -43.66 38.35 -2.38
N GLY A 141 -42.72 38.53 -3.32
CA GLY A 141 -41.64 39.50 -3.25
C GLY A 141 -40.57 39.14 -2.22
N LYS A 142 -40.48 37.89 -1.78
CA LYS A 142 -39.52 37.44 -0.76
C LYS A 142 -38.40 36.62 -1.38
N CYS A 143 -37.16 36.97 -1.04
CA CYS A 143 -35.99 36.13 -1.30
C CYS A 143 -35.70 35.25 -0.08
N VAL A 144 -35.09 34.07 -0.31
CA VAL A 144 -34.67 33.12 0.73
C VAL A 144 -33.70 33.69 1.76
N CYS A 145 -32.99 34.78 1.43
CA CYS A 145 -32.13 35.51 2.36
C CYS A 145 -32.88 36.51 3.25
N GLY A 146 -34.20 36.63 3.09
CA GLY A 146 -35.04 37.56 3.85
C GLY A 146 -35.19 38.95 3.23
N MET A 147 -34.61 39.21 2.04
CA MET A 147 -34.81 40.46 1.31
C MET A 147 -36.23 40.51 0.74
N LYS A 148 -36.92 41.63 0.96
CA LYS A 148 -38.27 41.88 0.44
C LYS A 148 -38.23 43.05 -0.54
N VAL A 149 -38.89 42.90 -1.68
CA VAL A 149 -39.12 43.99 -2.62
C VAL A 149 -40.63 44.20 -2.68
N GLU A 150 -41.07 45.44 -2.44
CA GLU A 150 -42.47 45.82 -2.62
C GLU A 150 -42.71 45.97 -4.13
N CYS A 151 -43.50 45.07 -4.70
CA CYS A 151 -43.97 45.19 -6.08
C CYS A 151 -45.28 46.00 -6.05
N GLU A 152 -45.26 47.23 -6.58
CA GLU A 152 -46.49 47.96 -6.91
C GLU A 152 -47.04 47.41 -8.24
N GLU A 153 -48.29 46.95 -8.24
CA GLU A 153 -49.01 46.59 -9.47
C GLU A 153 -49.49 47.89 -10.13
N PHE A 154 -49.06 48.11 -11.38
CA PHE A 154 -49.52 49.21 -12.25
C PHE A 154 -50.79 48.83 -13.01
#